data_AF-A0AAD8TWY8-F1
#
_entry.id   AF-A0AAD8TWY8-F1
#
_cell.length_a   1.000
_cell.length_b   1.000
_cell.length_c   1.000
_cell.angle_alpha   90.00
_cell.angle_beta   90.00
_cell.angle_gamma   90.00
#
_symmetry.space_group_name_H-M   'P 1'
#
loop_
_entity.id
_entity.type
_entity.pdbx_description
1 polymer ?
#
loop_
_entity_poly.entity_id
_entity_poly.type
_entity_poly.pdbx_seq_one_letter_code
_entity_poly.pdbx_strand_id
1 'polypeptide(L)'
;MEKAWHQADSCEVISREGQPGTAPMKMLFSGYRASLKAKAAETIAQLATLEDADKTVEERRTVLYNQVVTSYHRAKIERAALARELEAVKAEAARVPQLEEDLRIARAQCAESEEAGRAAAAKLWVADGKLTRLRKLEANHLKELAALRKAEEEKVEGLSKRLEKVEQQRLELQREVTAKSEEMSATAKRWVQEIGRLDRGLAGWGQSVLAGCRQFYLASKSPSSGWGQSAFPRRRMRRRGGRARDARRQATGEQSSACFSMDDYLASMAARVEPITKLGWELRKAAEELIRLWPTETLPQDLANLIKWLETAPDRFHDWKESAVRAGADMALSFMLSWYDEVSLDQLECRRADVEENLPAENKTARLARACAIADFVDKRIFIENPNPPSDDEEEFEDEIETESPPAADPAGPPPADA
;
A
#
# COMPACT_ATOMS: atom_id res chain seq x y z
N MET A 1 -14.17 -1.06 -20.82
CA MET A 1 -14.41 -0.08 -21.90
C MET A 1 -14.61 -0.73 -23.27
N GLU A 2 -13.78 -1.68 -23.71
CA GLU A 2 -13.86 -2.32 -25.04
C GLU A 2 -15.25 -2.80 -25.47
N LYS A 3 -16.03 -3.44 -24.58
CA LYS A 3 -17.41 -3.87 -24.89
C LYS A 3 -18.36 -2.72 -25.26
N ALA A 4 -18.21 -1.55 -24.64
CA ALA A 4 -19.00 -0.35 -24.98
C ALA A 4 -18.59 0.28 -26.32
N TRP A 5 -17.36 0.01 -26.78
CA TRP A 5 -16.82 0.53 -28.03
C TRP A 5 -17.11 -0.40 -29.23
N HIS A 6 -17.05 -1.73 -29.04
CA HIS A 6 -17.52 -2.69 -30.05
C HIS A 6 -19.01 -2.52 -30.38
N GLN A 7 -19.81 -2.09 -29.40
CA GLN A 7 -21.23 -1.80 -29.59
C GLN A 7 -21.49 -0.47 -30.32
N ALA A 8 -20.49 0.40 -30.44
CA ALA A 8 -20.55 1.63 -31.22
C ALA A 8 -20.05 1.44 -32.66
N ASP A 9 -19.11 0.51 -32.88
CA ASP A 9 -18.57 0.17 -34.20
C ASP A 9 -19.52 -0.75 -35.02
N SER A 10 -20.43 -1.49 -34.36
CA SER A 10 -21.48 -2.28 -35.04
C SER A 10 -22.67 -1.45 -35.56
N CYS A 11 -22.66 -0.13 -35.36
CA CYS A 11 -23.64 0.76 -35.96
C CYS A 11 -23.26 1.10 -37.41
N GLU A 12 -23.38 0.12 -38.32
CA GLU A 12 -23.31 0.38 -39.76
C GLU A 12 -24.38 1.39 -40.15
N VAL A 13 -23.93 2.58 -40.55
CA VAL A 13 -24.80 3.62 -41.11
C VAL A 13 -25.12 3.20 -42.54
N ILE A 14 -26.23 2.50 -42.71
CA ILE A 14 -26.83 2.23 -44.03
C ILE A 14 -26.94 3.57 -44.78
N SER A 15 -26.12 3.72 -45.82
CA SER A 15 -26.07 4.92 -46.65
C SER A 15 -27.21 4.85 -47.65
N ARG A 16 -28.12 5.81 -47.57
CA ARG A 16 -29.17 6.02 -48.56
C ARG A 16 -28.51 6.72 -49.76
N GLU A 17 -28.25 5.98 -50.83
CA GLU A 17 -27.89 6.55 -52.13
C GLU A 17 -29.02 7.50 -52.57
N GLY A 18 -28.66 8.72 -52.99
CA GLY A 18 -29.62 9.64 -53.62
C GLY A 18 -29.87 11.00 -52.96
N GLN A 19 -28.90 11.61 -52.25
CA GLN A 19 -28.92 13.07 -52.04
C GLN A 19 -27.56 13.70 -52.37
N PRO A 20 -27.42 14.43 -53.50
CA PRO A 20 -26.24 15.21 -53.79
C PRO A 20 -26.21 16.47 -52.92
N GLY A 21 -25.19 16.63 -52.08
CA GLY A 21 -24.90 17.91 -51.41
C GLY A 21 -24.38 17.89 -49.96
N THR A 22 -24.33 16.75 -49.25
CA THR A 22 -23.89 16.74 -47.82
C THR A 22 -22.67 15.85 -47.54
N ALA A 23 -21.65 15.92 -48.39
CA ALA A 23 -20.48 15.03 -48.34
C ALA A 23 -19.27 15.48 -47.49
N PRO A 24 -19.01 16.75 -47.09
CA PRO A 24 -17.69 17.07 -46.53
C PRO A 24 -17.54 16.84 -45.01
N MET A 25 -18.60 16.79 -44.20
CA MET A 25 -18.45 16.82 -42.73
C MET A 25 -18.20 15.46 -42.04
N LYS A 26 -18.56 14.32 -42.66
CA LYS A 26 -18.38 12.99 -42.03
C LYS A 26 -16.92 12.52 -42.00
N MET A 27 -16.11 12.97 -42.96
CA MET A 27 -14.69 12.60 -43.07
C MET A 27 -13.85 13.21 -41.94
N LEU A 28 -14.20 14.41 -41.46
CA LEU A 28 -13.42 15.11 -40.42
C LEU A 28 -13.57 14.47 -39.03
N PHE A 29 -14.75 13.95 -38.68
CA PHE A 29 -14.98 13.35 -37.36
C PHE A 29 -14.45 11.92 -37.25
N SER A 30 -14.39 11.14 -38.33
CA SER A 30 -13.82 9.78 -38.26
C SER A 30 -12.29 9.82 -38.12
N GLY A 31 -11.62 10.74 -38.83
CA GLY A 31 -10.17 10.94 -38.71
C GLY A 31 -9.75 11.41 -37.31
N TYR A 32 -10.49 12.36 -36.73
CA TYR A 32 -10.23 12.84 -35.37
C TYR A 32 -10.43 11.74 -34.31
N ARG A 33 -11.46 10.91 -34.46
CA ARG A 33 -11.73 9.79 -33.54
C ARG A 33 -10.66 8.69 -33.63
N ALA A 34 -10.19 8.38 -34.84
CA ALA A 34 -9.09 7.44 -35.03
C ALA A 34 -7.77 7.97 -34.43
N SER A 35 -7.49 9.26 -34.60
CA SER A 35 -6.33 9.92 -33.99
C SER A 35 -6.38 9.90 -32.46
N LEU A 36 -7.55 10.15 -31.86
CA LEU A 36 -7.75 10.04 -30.41
C LEU A 36 -7.60 8.60 -29.91
N LYS A 37 -8.12 7.60 -30.64
CA LYS A 37 -7.93 6.18 -30.29
C LYS A 37 -6.45 5.80 -30.31
N ALA A 38 -5.71 6.23 -31.34
CA ALA A 38 -4.28 5.95 -31.46
C ALA A 38 -3.47 6.59 -30.32
N LYS A 39 -3.73 7.86 -30.00
CA LYS A 39 -3.07 8.55 -28.88
C LYS A 39 -3.41 7.93 -27.52
N ALA A 40 -4.67 7.55 -27.29
CA ALA A 40 -5.06 6.87 -26.06
C ALA A 40 -4.37 5.51 -25.90
N ALA A 41 -4.30 4.72 -26.98
CA ALA A 41 -3.58 3.44 -26.99
C ALA A 41 -2.07 3.63 -26.74
N GLU A 42 -1.46 4.65 -27.33
CA GLU A 42 -0.05 5.01 -27.11
C GLU A 42 0.21 5.39 -25.65
N THR A 43 -0.65 6.21 -25.04
CA THR A 43 -0.51 6.56 -23.62
C THR A 43 -0.70 5.37 -22.68
N ILE A 44 -1.61 4.45 -22.99
CA ILE A 44 -1.82 3.23 -22.21
C ILE A 44 -0.59 2.32 -22.33
N ALA A 45 0.00 2.20 -23.52
CA ALA A 45 1.24 1.45 -23.72
C ALA A 45 2.42 2.07 -22.96
N GLN A 46 2.55 3.40 -22.94
CA GLN A 46 3.57 4.09 -22.16
C GLN A 46 3.39 3.89 -20.65
N LEU A 47 2.16 3.92 -20.14
CA LEU A 47 1.88 3.64 -18.73
C LEU A 47 2.22 2.20 -18.35
N ALA A 48 1.91 1.22 -19.21
CA ALA A 48 2.29 -0.17 -18.97
C ALA A 48 3.81 -0.36 -18.88
N THR A 49 4.59 0.32 -19.75
CA THR A 49 6.06 0.26 -19.66
C THR A 49 6.64 0.91 -18.41
N LEU A 50 5.96 1.91 -17.85
CA LEU A 50 6.36 2.53 -16.58
C LEU A 50 6.05 1.61 -15.39
N GLU A 51 4.90 0.93 -15.38
CA GLU A 51 4.56 -0.07 -14.35
C GLU A 51 5.56 -1.24 -14.34
N ASP A 52 5.96 -1.73 -15.51
CA ASP A 52 6.96 -2.80 -15.60
C ASP A 52 8.35 -2.32 -15.14
N ALA A 53 8.74 -1.08 -15.47
CA ALA A 53 9.98 -0.49 -14.96
C ALA A 53 9.97 -0.36 -13.44
N ASP A 54 8.85 0.08 -12.85
CA ASP A 54 8.69 0.23 -11.40
C ASP A 54 8.79 -1.11 -10.67
N LYS A 55 8.15 -2.17 -11.21
CA LYS A 55 8.32 -3.54 -10.71
C LYS A 55 9.77 -4.00 -10.73
N THR A 56 10.51 -3.73 -11.83
CA THR A 56 11.92 -4.13 -11.89
C THR A 56 12.81 -3.37 -10.89
N VAL A 57 12.45 -2.12 -10.55
CA VAL A 57 13.15 -1.33 -9.54
C VAL A 57 12.89 -1.90 -8.14
N GLU A 58 11.64 -2.26 -7.83
CA GLU A 58 11.29 -2.91 -6.55
C GLU A 58 11.92 -4.30 -6.39
N GLU A 59 11.97 -5.12 -7.44
CA GLU A 59 12.69 -6.39 -7.42
C GLU A 59 14.19 -6.19 -7.14
N ARG A 60 14.82 -5.19 -7.77
CA ARG A 60 16.23 -4.87 -7.49
C ARG A 60 16.45 -4.35 -6.08
N ARG A 61 15.52 -3.53 -5.57
CA ARG A 61 15.55 -2.99 -4.20
C ARG A 61 15.46 -4.11 -3.17
N THR A 62 14.53 -5.05 -3.33
CA THR A 62 14.37 -6.19 -2.42
C THR A 62 15.60 -7.10 -2.44
N VAL A 63 16.20 -7.35 -3.60
CA VAL A 63 17.46 -8.13 -3.70
C VAL A 63 18.61 -7.41 -2.99
N LEU A 64 18.79 -6.11 -3.21
CA LEU A 64 19.84 -5.33 -2.54
C LEU A 64 19.64 -5.27 -1.03
N TYR A 65 18.40 -5.06 -0.56
CA TYR A 65 18.06 -5.07 0.86
C TYR A 65 18.41 -6.41 1.51
N ASN A 66 18.00 -7.52 0.90
CA ASN A 66 18.33 -8.87 1.39
C ASN A 66 19.85 -9.12 1.40
N GLN A 67 20.59 -8.62 0.41
CA GLN A 67 22.05 -8.72 0.38
C GLN A 67 22.72 -7.93 1.51
N VAL A 68 22.22 -6.72 1.82
CA VAL A 68 22.72 -5.91 2.93
C VAL A 68 22.40 -6.56 4.27
N VAL A 69 21.16 -7.01 4.47
CA VAL A 69 20.72 -7.68 5.71
C VAL A 69 21.52 -8.96 5.97
N THR A 70 21.71 -9.81 4.94
CA THR A 70 22.52 -11.03 5.08
C THR A 70 23.99 -10.73 5.37
N SER A 71 24.57 -9.69 4.75
CA SER A 71 25.94 -9.25 5.03
C SER A 71 26.08 -8.72 6.46
N TYR A 72 25.09 -7.97 6.94
CA TYR A 72 25.04 -7.47 8.32
C TYR A 72 24.94 -8.61 9.35
N HIS A 73 24.07 -9.59 9.13
CA HIS A 73 23.96 -10.75 10.02
C HIS A 73 25.26 -11.56 10.06
N ARG A 74 25.94 -11.75 8.92
CA ARG A 74 27.25 -12.40 8.88
C ARG A 74 28.28 -11.64 9.71
N ALA A 75 28.40 -10.33 9.52
CA ALA A 75 29.31 -9.50 10.29
C ALA A 75 28.99 -9.52 11.80
N LYS A 76 27.70 -9.56 12.17
CA LYS A 76 27.26 -9.69 13.57
C LYS A 76 27.72 -11.01 14.19
N ILE A 77 27.61 -12.12 13.45
CA ILE A 77 28.08 -13.45 13.90
C ILE A 77 29.60 -13.46 14.05
N GLU A 78 30.33 -12.92 13.07
CA GLU A 78 31.79 -12.81 13.11
C GLU A 78 32.26 -11.97 14.30
N ARG A 79 31.61 -10.84 14.57
CA ARG A 79 31.90 -10.00 15.75
C ARG A 79 31.63 -10.73 17.07
N ALA A 80 30.55 -11.52 17.14
CA ALA A 80 30.26 -12.33 18.33
C ALA A 80 31.29 -13.46 18.53
N ALA A 81 31.81 -14.05 17.45
CA ALA A 81 32.89 -15.02 17.52
C ALA A 81 34.19 -14.39 18.03
N LEU A 82 34.59 -13.25 17.47
CA LEU A 82 35.78 -12.49 17.91
C LEU A 82 35.67 -12.04 19.38
N ALA A 83 34.47 -11.67 19.83
CA ALA A 83 34.24 -11.31 21.24
C ALA A 83 34.52 -12.51 22.17
N ARG A 84 34.12 -13.73 21.79
CA ARG A 84 34.41 -14.95 22.58
C ARG A 84 35.90 -15.28 22.61
N GLU A 85 36.58 -15.14 21.48
CA GLU A 85 38.04 -15.33 21.41
C GLU A 85 38.77 -14.32 22.31
N LEU A 86 38.32 -13.07 22.31
CA LEU A 86 38.89 -12.02 23.16
C LEU A 86 38.66 -12.29 24.65
N GLU A 87 37.49 -12.79 25.06
CA GLU A 87 37.25 -13.21 26.44
C GLU A 87 38.09 -14.46 26.82
N ALA A 88 38.30 -15.39 25.90
CA ALA A 88 39.19 -16.54 26.13
C ALA A 88 40.65 -16.07 26.35
N VAL A 89 41.13 -15.13 25.53
CA VAL A 89 42.48 -14.54 25.70
C VAL A 89 42.58 -13.77 27.01
N LYS A 90 41.56 -13.01 27.42
CA LYS A 90 41.53 -12.35 28.73
C LYS A 90 41.57 -13.35 29.88
N ALA A 91 40.86 -14.48 29.77
CA ALA A 91 40.88 -15.53 30.77
C ALA A 91 42.27 -16.20 30.89
N GLU A 92 42.99 -16.36 29.77
CA GLU A 92 44.38 -16.80 29.79
C GLU A 92 45.33 -15.75 30.37
N ALA A 93 45.15 -14.47 30.01
CA ALA A 93 45.93 -13.37 30.57
C ALA A 93 45.75 -13.23 32.09
N ALA A 94 44.55 -13.53 32.61
CA ALA A 94 44.28 -13.56 34.05
C ALA A 94 45.06 -14.64 34.82
N ARG A 95 45.65 -15.64 34.13
CA ARG A 95 46.55 -16.63 34.74
C ARG A 95 47.99 -16.14 34.88
N VAL A 96 48.35 -15.05 34.20
CA VAL A 96 49.71 -14.49 34.23
C VAL A 96 50.15 -14.08 35.65
N PRO A 97 49.34 -13.37 36.47
CA PRO A 97 49.73 -13.01 37.83
C PRO A 97 49.97 -14.23 38.73
N GLN A 98 49.19 -15.29 38.55
CA GLN A 98 49.32 -16.54 39.29
C GLN A 98 50.65 -17.24 38.95
N LEU A 99 50.99 -17.29 37.67
CA LEU A 99 52.29 -17.78 37.20
C LEU A 99 53.45 -16.90 37.67
N GLU A 100 53.28 -15.58 37.75
CA GLU A 100 54.28 -14.65 38.29
C GLU A 100 54.54 -14.89 39.79
N GLU A 101 53.48 -15.14 40.58
CA GLU A 101 53.60 -15.48 41.99
C GLU A 101 54.23 -16.87 42.19
N ASP A 102 53.84 -17.87 41.40
CA ASP A 102 54.47 -19.20 41.41
C ASP A 102 55.98 -19.11 41.10
N LEU A 103 56.36 -18.25 40.15
CA LEU A 103 57.77 -17.98 39.83
C LEU A 103 58.49 -17.27 40.98
N ARG A 104 57.81 -16.36 41.68
CA ARG A 104 58.36 -15.66 42.85
C ARG A 104 58.60 -16.63 44.02
N ILE A 105 57.65 -17.51 44.30
CA ILE A 105 57.77 -18.56 45.33
C ILE A 105 58.91 -19.54 44.97
N ALA A 106 58.96 -20.00 43.72
CA ALA A 106 60.04 -20.88 43.25
C ALA A 106 61.43 -20.21 43.32
N ARG A 107 61.51 -18.89 43.07
CA ARG A 107 62.74 -18.10 43.28
C ARG A 107 63.18 -18.08 44.74
N ALA A 108 62.25 -17.85 45.66
CA ALA A 108 62.54 -17.82 47.10
C ALA A 108 63.02 -19.18 47.61
N GLN A 109 62.36 -20.28 47.22
CA GLN A 109 62.75 -21.64 47.59
C GLN A 109 64.12 -22.07 47.06
N CYS A 110 64.59 -21.45 45.97
CA CYS A 110 65.92 -21.73 45.41
C CYS A 110 67.05 -20.85 45.94
N ALA A 111 66.74 -19.79 46.67
CA ALA A 111 67.74 -19.07 47.45
C ALA A 111 68.18 -19.86 48.69
N GLU A 112 67.38 -20.83 49.15
CA GLU A 112 67.64 -21.61 50.38
C GLU A 112 68.45 -22.90 50.17
N SER A 113 68.82 -23.28 48.94
CA SER A 113 69.71 -24.42 48.70
C SER A 113 70.64 -24.23 47.50
N GLU A 114 71.94 -24.14 47.75
CA GLU A 114 72.96 -23.78 46.73
C GLU A 114 73.18 -24.85 45.64
N GLU A 115 72.69 -26.09 45.83
CA GLU A 115 72.67 -27.13 44.78
C GLU A 115 71.31 -27.32 44.10
N ALA A 116 70.17 -27.05 44.75
CA ALA A 116 68.87 -27.04 44.07
C ALA A 116 68.60 -25.72 43.32
N GLY A 117 69.27 -24.64 43.72
CA GLY A 117 69.19 -23.31 43.11
C GLY A 117 69.59 -23.27 41.63
N ARG A 118 70.55 -24.10 41.20
CA ARG A 118 70.93 -24.20 39.78
C ARG A 118 69.84 -24.86 38.93
N ALA A 119 69.12 -25.84 39.48
CA ALA A 119 68.04 -26.52 38.77
C ALA A 119 66.80 -25.62 38.61
N ALA A 120 66.44 -24.81 39.60
CA ALA A 120 65.32 -23.87 39.39
C ALA A 120 65.72 -22.57 38.71
N ALA A 121 66.98 -22.11 38.79
CA ALA A 121 67.47 -21.06 37.91
C ALA A 121 67.28 -21.44 36.43
N ALA A 122 67.54 -22.71 36.07
CA ALA A 122 67.24 -23.23 34.74
C ALA A 122 65.73 -23.23 34.42
N LYS A 123 64.87 -23.64 35.37
CA LYS A 123 63.40 -23.60 35.18
C LYS A 123 62.86 -22.17 35.02
N LEU A 124 63.41 -21.21 35.78
CA LEU A 124 63.08 -19.79 35.69
C LEU A 124 63.46 -19.21 34.34
N TRP A 125 64.63 -19.57 33.81
CA TRP A 125 65.06 -19.15 32.48
C TRP A 125 64.15 -19.69 31.38
N VAL A 126 63.71 -20.95 31.51
CA VAL A 126 62.72 -21.54 30.60
C VAL A 126 61.36 -20.84 30.72
N ALA A 127 60.92 -20.50 31.93
CA ALA A 127 59.66 -19.80 32.15
C ALA A 127 59.69 -18.36 31.60
N ASP A 128 60.76 -17.62 31.82
CA ASP A 128 60.96 -16.27 31.28
C ASP A 128 61.04 -16.29 29.73
N GLY A 129 61.68 -17.32 29.17
CA GLY A 129 61.67 -17.60 27.73
C GLY A 129 60.27 -17.91 27.18
N LYS A 130 59.38 -18.54 27.96
CA LYS A 130 57.97 -18.74 27.57
C LYS A 130 57.17 -17.45 27.66
N LEU A 131 57.37 -16.66 28.72
CA LEU A 131 56.64 -15.41 28.95
C LEU A 131 56.97 -14.36 27.87
N THR A 132 58.24 -14.27 27.47
CA THR A 132 58.65 -13.43 26.33
C THR A 132 58.07 -13.89 24.99
N ARG A 133 57.88 -15.20 24.77
CA ARG A 133 57.18 -15.71 23.57
C ARG A 133 55.69 -15.38 23.60
N LEU A 134 55.03 -15.50 24.74
CA LEU A 134 53.61 -15.13 24.90
C LEU A 134 53.39 -13.63 24.66
N ARG A 135 54.21 -12.76 25.23
CA ARG A 135 54.15 -11.31 24.97
C ARG A 135 54.33 -10.97 23.48
N LYS A 136 55.19 -11.71 22.76
CA LYS A 136 55.36 -11.55 21.31
C LYS A 136 54.12 -12.00 20.53
N LEU A 137 53.49 -13.11 20.94
CA LEU A 137 52.23 -13.58 20.34
C LEU A 137 51.10 -12.58 20.57
N GLU A 138 50.95 -12.08 21.80
CA GLU A 138 49.96 -11.05 22.14
C GLU A 138 50.18 -9.77 21.31
N ALA A 139 51.41 -9.29 21.19
CA ALA A 139 51.74 -8.13 20.36
C ALA A 139 51.45 -8.37 18.87
N ASN A 140 51.62 -9.60 18.37
CA ASN A 140 51.27 -9.95 17.00
C ASN A 140 49.74 -10.00 16.80
N HIS A 141 49.00 -10.61 17.72
CA HIS A 141 47.53 -10.66 17.66
C HIS A 141 46.91 -9.26 17.75
N LEU A 142 47.45 -8.37 18.60
CA LEU A 142 46.99 -6.97 18.65
C LEU A 142 47.23 -6.23 17.32
N LYS A 143 48.35 -6.52 16.63
CA LYS A 143 48.61 -5.96 15.29
C LYS A 143 47.64 -6.51 14.24
N GLU A 144 47.34 -7.80 14.27
CA GLU A 144 46.36 -8.44 13.37
C GLU A 144 44.96 -7.87 13.59
N LEU A 145 44.52 -7.73 14.85
CA LEU A 145 43.23 -7.13 15.18
C LEU A 145 43.15 -5.66 14.74
N ALA A 146 44.23 -4.89 14.89
CA ALA A 146 44.28 -3.51 14.40
C ALA A 146 44.19 -3.44 12.87
N ALA A 147 44.85 -4.36 12.15
CA ALA A 147 44.77 -4.45 10.70
C ALA A 147 43.37 -4.84 10.21
N LEU A 148 42.71 -5.78 10.90
CA LEU A 148 41.33 -6.18 10.58
C LEU A 148 40.34 -5.04 10.81
N ARG A 149 40.44 -4.33 11.94
CA ARG A 149 39.59 -3.15 12.21
C ARG A 149 39.72 -2.09 11.12
N LYS A 150 40.95 -1.77 10.71
CA LYS A 150 41.20 -0.82 9.63
C LYS A 150 40.58 -1.29 8.30
N ALA A 151 40.72 -2.57 7.96
CA ALA A 151 40.12 -3.13 6.75
C ALA A 151 38.57 -3.13 6.80
N GLU A 152 37.97 -3.31 7.98
CA GLU A 152 36.52 -3.17 8.16
C GLU A 152 36.06 -1.72 8.03
N GLU A 153 36.78 -0.76 8.62
CA GLU A 153 36.51 0.68 8.49
C GLU A 153 36.53 1.11 7.01
N GLU A 154 37.54 0.70 6.24
CA GLU A 154 37.64 0.97 4.80
C GLU A 154 36.46 0.36 4.00
N LYS A 155 36.00 -0.85 4.38
CA LYS A 155 34.81 -1.47 3.78
C LYS A 155 33.53 -0.71 4.12
N VAL A 156 33.36 -0.29 5.37
CA VAL A 156 32.19 0.48 5.81
C VAL A 156 32.15 1.83 5.12
N GLU A 157 33.28 2.53 5.00
CA GLU A 157 33.39 3.79 4.25
C GLU A 157 33.05 3.59 2.76
N GLY A 158 33.53 2.50 2.15
CA GLY A 158 33.19 2.13 0.78
C GLY A 158 31.70 1.84 0.56
N LEU A 159 31.04 1.19 1.53
CA LEU A 159 29.59 0.95 1.50
C LEU A 159 28.78 2.22 1.72
N SER A 160 29.21 3.09 2.63
CA SER A 160 28.59 4.40 2.88
C SER A 160 28.59 5.28 1.61
N LYS A 161 29.73 5.40 0.92
CA LYS A 161 29.80 6.13 -0.37
C LYS A 161 28.89 5.54 -1.45
N ARG A 162 28.72 4.21 -1.48
CA ARG A 162 27.80 3.56 -2.43
C ARG A 162 26.34 3.83 -2.06
N LEU A 163 26.02 3.87 -0.77
CA LEU A 163 24.67 4.22 -0.29
C LEU A 163 24.32 5.66 -0.65
N GLU A 164 25.21 6.62 -0.37
CA GLU A 164 25.03 8.03 -0.75
C GLU A 164 24.79 8.19 -2.25
N LYS A 165 25.53 7.43 -3.09
CA LYS A 165 25.31 7.45 -4.54
C LYS A 165 23.93 6.92 -4.94
N VAL A 166 23.44 5.87 -4.28
CA VAL A 166 22.10 5.32 -4.53
C VAL A 166 21.01 6.30 -4.07
N GLU A 167 21.21 6.97 -2.94
CA GLU A 167 20.30 8.01 -2.45
C GLU A 167 20.24 9.21 -3.40
N GLN A 168 21.40 9.66 -3.92
CA GLN A 168 21.44 10.70 -4.96
C GLN A 168 20.67 10.28 -6.21
N GLN A 169 20.85 9.04 -6.69
CA GLN A 169 20.11 8.51 -7.83
C GLN A 169 18.60 8.44 -7.56
N ARG A 170 18.18 8.05 -6.36
CA ARG A 170 16.78 8.05 -5.95
C ARG A 170 16.19 9.46 -5.97
N LEU A 171 16.89 10.45 -5.43
CA LEU A 171 16.45 11.84 -5.42
C LEU A 171 16.34 12.41 -6.84
N GLU A 172 17.26 12.05 -7.73
CA GLU A 172 17.21 12.45 -9.14
C GLU A 172 16.00 11.83 -9.85
N LEU A 173 15.77 10.52 -9.69
CA LEU A 173 14.58 9.84 -10.23
C LEU A 173 13.28 10.42 -9.65
N GLN A 174 13.25 10.73 -8.37
CA GLN A 174 12.07 11.34 -7.73
C GLN A 174 11.76 12.71 -8.35
N ARG A 175 12.79 13.54 -8.63
CA ARG A 175 12.63 14.82 -9.33
C ARG A 175 12.12 14.64 -10.75
N GLU A 176 12.60 13.64 -11.48
CA GLU A 176 12.10 13.32 -12.83
C GLU A 176 10.63 12.87 -12.80
N VAL A 177 10.25 12.03 -11.83
CA VAL A 177 8.87 11.57 -11.66
C VAL A 177 7.94 12.73 -11.32
N THR A 178 8.36 13.64 -10.42
CA THR A 178 7.57 14.84 -10.10
C THR A 178 7.45 15.77 -11.30
N ALA A 179 8.53 15.97 -12.07
CA ALA A 179 8.48 16.79 -13.28
C ALA A 179 7.51 16.21 -14.33
N LYS A 180 7.60 14.89 -14.58
CA LYS A 180 6.68 14.20 -15.51
C LYS A 180 5.24 14.21 -15.03
N SER A 181 5.00 14.08 -13.73
CA SER A 181 3.63 14.12 -13.18
C SER A 181 3.02 15.53 -13.31
N GLU A 182 3.81 16.59 -13.14
CA GLU A 182 3.40 17.96 -13.40
C GLU A 182 3.09 18.21 -14.88
N GLU A 183 3.91 17.70 -15.80
CA GLU A 183 3.65 17.74 -17.24
C GLU A 183 2.34 17.02 -17.61
N MET A 184 2.12 15.82 -17.04
CA MET A 184 0.89 15.05 -17.22
C MET A 184 -0.34 15.77 -16.63
N SER A 185 -0.20 16.41 -15.47
CA SER A 185 -1.25 17.24 -14.87
C SER A 185 -1.56 18.47 -15.72
N ALA A 186 -0.54 19.14 -16.26
CA ALA A 186 -0.70 20.29 -17.13
C ALA A 186 -1.40 19.91 -18.46
N THR A 187 -1.03 18.77 -19.06
CA THR A 187 -1.70 18.26 -20.25
C THR A 187 -3.15 17.87 -19.96
N ALA A 188 -3.42 17.18 -18.84
CA ALA A 188 -4.78 16.85 -18.41
C ALA A 188 -5.63 18.11 -18.22
N LYS A 189 -5.10 19.17 -17.58
CA LYS A 189 -5.79 20.47 -17.43
C LYS A 189 -6.12 21.09 -18.80
N ARG A 190 -5.19 21.05 -19.77
CA ARG A 190 -5.47 21.52 -21.15
C ARG A 190 -6.60 20.72 -21.79
N TRP A 191 -6.62 19.40 -21.65
CA TRP A 191 -7.71 18.56 -22.17
C TRP A 191 -9.06 18.89 -21.53
N VAL A 192 -9.11 19.07 -20.21
CA VAL A 192 -10.33 19.48 -19.50
C VAL A 192 -10.83 20.84 -19.99
N GLN A 193 -9.93 21.81 -20.18
CA GLN A 193 -10.28 23.12 -20.74
C GLN A 193 -10.82 23.02 -22.17
N GLU A 194 -10.23 22.17 -23.01
CA GLU A 194 -10.66 21.96 -24.39
C GLU A 194 -12.03 21.29 -24.45
N ILE A 195 -12.28 20.28 -23.61
CA ILE A 195 -13.60 19.66 -23.46
C ILE A 195 -14.62 20.70 -23.02
N GLY A 196 -14.29 21.52 -22.01
CA GLY A 196 -15.18 22.61 -21.57
C GLY A 196 -15.45 23.66 -22.65
N ARG A 197 -14.48 23.92 -23.55
CA ARG A 197 -14.67 24.79 -24.71
C ARG A 197 -15.66 24.18 -25.70
N LEU A 198 -15.52 22.88 -25.98
CA LEU A 198 -16.42 22.14 -26.87
C LEU A 198 -17.85 22.08 -26.29
N ASP A 199 -18.00 21.84 -25.00
CA ASP A 199 -19.31 21.81 -24.32
C ASP A 199 -20.01 23.17 -24.36
N ARG A 200 -19.28 24.27 -24.12
CA ARG A 200 -19.84 25.62 -24.30
C ARG A 200 -20.24 25.89 -25.74
N GLY A 201 -19.44 25.45 -26.71
CA GLY A 201 -19.76 25.52 -28.13
C GLY A 201 -21.05 24.76 -28.47
N LEU A 202 -21.21 23.54 -27.96
CA LEU A 202 -22.40 22.70 -28.13
C LEU A 202 -23.63 23.30 -27.44
N ALA A 203 -23.47 23.85 -26.24
CA ALA A 203 -24.55 24.54 -25.52
C ALA A 203 -25.03 25.79 -26.27
N GLY A 204 -24.10 26.61 -26.78
CA GLY A 204 -24.42 27.76 -27.63
C GLY A 204 -25.10 27.35 -28.94
N TRP A 205 -24.67 26.25 -29.56
CA TRP A 205 -25.33 25.68 -30.73
C TRP A 205 -26.75 25.21 -30.39
N GLY A 206 -26.93 24.53 -29.26
CA GLY A 206 -28.25 24.13 -28.76
C GLY A 206 -29.18 25.31 -28.54
N GLN A 207 -28.69 26.39 -27.93
CA GLN A 207 -29.46 27.62 -27.73
C GLN A 207 -29.78 28.33 -29.03
N SER A 208 -28.85 28.41 -29.99
CA SER A 208 -29.10 28.97 -31.32
C SER A 208 -30.14 28.17 -32.11
N VAL A 209 -30.09 26.84 -32.02
CA VAL A 209 -31.09 25.96 -32.63
C VAL A 209 -32.45 26.14 -31.95
N LEU A 210 -32.50 26.22 -30.62
CA LEU A 210 -33.73 26.46 -29.88
C LEU A 210 -34.31 27.87 -30.15
N ALA A 211 -33.47 28.89 -30.26
CA ALA A 211 -33.88 30.25 -30.61
C ALA A 211 -34.44 30.33 -32.04
N GLY A 212 -33.77 29.68 -33.00
CA GLY A 212 -34.29 29.53 -34.37
C GLY A 212 -35.63 28.79 -34.41
N CYS A 213 -35.76 27.70 -33.65
CA CYS A 213 -37.02 26.98 -33.49
C CYS A 213 -38.12 27.85 -32.85
N ARG A 214 -37.78 28.70 -31.88
CA ARG A 214 -38.73 29.58 -31.18
C ARG A 214 -39.21 30.73 -32.06
N GLN A 215 -38.32 31.34 -32.86
CA GLN A 215 -38.69 32.34 -33.87
C GLN A 215 -39.59 31.73 -34.95
N PHE A 216 -39.29 30.51 -35.41
CA PHE A 216 -40.13 29.79 -36.36
C PHE A 216 -41.52 29.48 -35.78
N TYR A 217 -41.58 29.09 -34.50
CA TYR A 217 -42.83 28.80 -33.81
C TYR A 217 -43.69 30.05 -33.58
N LEU A 218 -43.08 31.19 -33.23
CA LEU A 218 -43.80 32.46 -33.06
C LEU A 218 -44.28 33.04 -34.39
N ALA A 219 -43.51 32.91 -35.48
CA ALA A 219 -43.95 33.29 -36.82
C ALA A 219 -45.17 32.48 -37.30
N SER A 220 -45.31 31.22 -36.86
CA SER A 220 -46.46 30.37 -37.19
C SER A 220 -47.75 30.70 -36.43
N LYS A 221 -47.72 31.61 -35.45
CA LYS A 221 -48.86 31.98 -34.60
C LYS A 221 -49.40 33.40 -34.85
N SER A 222 -49.10 34.01 -35.99
CA SER A 222 -49.77 35.26 -36.37
C SER A 222 -51.24 34.98 -36.76
N PRO A 223 -52.23 35.60 -36.11
CA PRO A 223 -53.64 35.34 -36.38
C PRO A 223 -54.14 36.28 -37.49
N SER A 224 -54.06 35.85 -38.74
CA SER A 224 -54.98 36.33 -39.77
C SER A 224 -55.12 35.32 -40.91
N SER A 225 -56.25 34.62 -40.89
CA SER A 225 -57.08 34.33 -42.05
C SER A 225 -56.39 34.18 -43.41
N GLY A 226 -56.35 32.95 -43.92
CA GLY A 226 -56.09 32.72 -45.35
C GLY A 226 -55.59 31.31 -45.63
N TRP A 227 -56.47 30.49 -46.17
CA TRP A 227 -56.18 29.16 -46.69
C TRP A 227 -55.06 29.22 -47.75
N GLY A 228 -54.10 28.29 -47.69
CA GLY A 228 -53.11 28.13 -48.75
C GLY A 228 -52.04 27.10 -48.43
N GLN A 229 -52.11 25.95 -49.10
CA GLN A 229 -51.08 24.91 -49.13
C GLN A 229 -49.70 25.51 -49.42
N SER A 230 -48.71 25.26 -48.56
CA SER A 230 -47.30 25.15 -48.99
C SER A 230 -46.42 24.58 -47.88
N ALA A 231 -45.40 23.87 -48.34
CA ALA A 231 -44.55 22.93 -47.61
C ALA A 231 -43.64 23.58 -46.55
N PHE A 232 -43.49 22.91 -45.40
CA PHE A 232 -42.29 23.02 -44.57
C PHE A 232 -41.80 21.65 -44.05
N PRO A 233 -40.48 21.44 -43.91
CA PRO A 233 -39.85 20.13 -43.86
C PRO A 233 -39.64 19.65 -42.42
N ARG A 234 -40.15 18.46 -42.11
CA ARG A 234 -39.87 17.72 -40.88
C ARG A 234 -38.42 17.20 -40.86
N ARG A 235 -37.56 17.67 -39.94
CA ARG A 235 -36.33 16.94 -39.57
C ARG A 235 -35.92 17.04 -38.08
N ARG A 236 -35.85 15.84 -37.49
CA ARG A 236 -34.84 15.31 -36.54
C ARG A 236 -34.82 15.79 -35.06
N MET A 237 -35.74 15.25 -34.26
CA MET A 237 -35.40 14.74 -32.92
C MET A 237 -36.27 13.52 -32.59
N ARG A 238 -35.77 12.32 -32.94
CA ARG A 238 -36.41 11.02 -32.66
C ARG A 238 -35.37 9.92 -32.84
N ARG A 239 -34.52 9.64 -31.85
CA ARG A 239 -33.44 8.66 -32.04
C ARG A 239 -33.06 7.90 -30.77
N ARG A 240 -33.97 7.08 -30.23
CA ARG A 240 -33.61 5.70 -29.78
C ARG A 240 -34.84 4.80 -29.61
N GLY A 241 -35.90 5.23 -28.93
CA GLY A 241 -37.13 4.43 -28.79
C GLY A 241 -38.09 4.44 -30.00
N GLY A 242 -37.98 5.41 -30.92
CA GLY A 242 -38.94 5.58 -32.02
C GLY A 242 -38.70 4.74 -33.28
N ARG A 243 -37.54 4.09 -33.42
CA ARG A 243 -37.15 3.43 -34.70
C ARG A 243 -37.73 2.03 -34.89
N ALA A 244 -37.87 1.25 -33.81
CA ALA A 244 -38.62 -0.01 -33.86
C ALA A 244 -40.13 0.26 -34.10
N ARG A 245 -40.62 1.39 -33.57
CA ARG A 245 -42.02 1.83 -33.66
C ARG A 245 -42.44 2.21 -35.09
N ASP A 246 -41.58 2.93 -35.81
CA ASP A 246 -41.88 3.38 -37.18
C ASP A 246 -41.72 2.24 -38.23
N ALA A 247 -40.88 1.23 -37.96
CA ALA A 247 -40.74 0.05 -38.83
C ALA A 247 -41.96 -0.89 -38.76
N ARG A 248 -42.52 -1.10 -37.56
CA ARG A 248 -43.74 -1.91 -37.38
C ARG A 248 -44.97 -1.26 -38.02
N ARG A 249 -45.09 0.07 -37.88
CA ARG A 249 -46.19 0.88 -38.46
C ARG A 249 -46.19 0.91 -39.99
N GLN A 250 -45.03 0.73 -40.64
CA GLN A 250 -44.92 0.65 -42.10
C GLN A 250 -45.28 -0.72 -42.66
N ALA A 251 -45.19 -1.79 -41.86
CA ALA A 251 -45.55 -3.14 -42.28
C ALA A 251 -47.06 -3.44 -42.16
N THR A 252 -47.77 -2.79 -41.23
CA THR A 252 -49.20 -3.06 -40.95
C THR A 252 -50.19 -2.04 -41.52
N GLY A 253 -49.73 -0.92 -42.09
CA GLY A 253 -50.60 0.01 -42.82
C GLY A 253 -51.59 0.84 -41.96
N GLU A 254 -51.44 0.86 -40.64
CA GLU A 254 -52.33 1.63 -39.76
C GLU A 254 -51.98 3.13 -39.78
N GLN A 255 -52.86 3.93 -40.38
CA GLN A 255 -52.77 5.39 -40.38
C GLN A 255 -53.53 5.99 -39.19
N SER A 256 -52.83 6.88 -38.48
CA SER A 256 -53.38 8.03 -37.76
C SER A 256 -54.44 7.76 -36.70
N SER A 257 -54.00 7.37 -35.50
CA SER A 257 -54.56 7.98 -34.29
C SER A 257 -53.43 8.36 -33.35
N ALA A 258 -53.56 9.53 -32.71
CA ALA A 258 -52.59 10.07 -31.76
C ALA A 258 -52.58 9.33 -30.41
N CYS A 259 -53.36 8.25 -30.27
CA CYS A 259 -53.33 7.42 -29.08
C CYS A 259 -52.11 6.49 -29.13
N PHE A 260 -51.28 6.55 -28.09
CA PHE A 260 -50.36 5.48 -27.77
C PHE A 260 -51.15 4.17 -27.67
N SER A 261 -50.78 3.16 -28.46
CA SER A 261 -51.35 1.83 -28.29
C SER A 261 -50.90 1.26 -26.93
N MET A 262 -51.69 0.36 -26.35
CA MET A 262 -51.33 -0.32 -25.11
C MET A 262 -49.94 -0.95 -25.20
N ASP A 263 -49.60 -1.53 -26.35
CA ASP A 263 -48.28 -2.09 -26.65
C ASP A 263 -47.14 -1.06 -26.56
N ASP A 264 -47.37 0.20 -26.97
CA ASP A 264 -46.37 1.27 -26.87
C ASP A 264 -46.13 1.68 -25.40
N TYR A 265 -47.16 1.63 -24.54
CA TYR A 265 -47.00 1.82 -23.10
C TYR A 265 -46.29 0.64 -22.45
N LEU A 266 -46.65 -0.59 -22.79
CA LEU A 266 -45.98 -1.79 -22.30
C LEU A 266 -44.50 -1.83 -22.71
N ALA A 267 -44.18 -1.45 -23.95
CA ALA A 267 -42.79 -1.33 -24.42
C ALA A 267 -42.02 -0.22 -23.69
N SER A 268 -42.66 0.91 -23.41
CA SER A 268 -42.04 1.99 -22.62
C SER A 268 -41.83 1.60 -21.16
N MET A 269 -42.74 0.80 -20.58
CA MET A 269 -42.60 0.27 -19.21
C MET A 269 -41.49 -0.79 -19.17
N ALA A 270 -41.49 -1.75 -20.10
CA ALA A 270 -40.44 -2.77 -20.20
C ALA A 270 -39.03 -2.15 -20.33
N ALA A 271 -38.87 -1.13 -21.17
CA ALA A 271 -37.60 -0.41 -21.33
C ALA A 271 -37.12 0.34 -20.07
N ARG A 272 -38.02 0.62 -19.12
CA ARG A 272 -37.67 1.24 -17.82
C ARG A 272 -37.49 0.20 -16.72
N VAL A 273 -38.21 -0.92 -16.78
CA VAL A 273 -38.12 -2.02 -15.83
C VAL A 273 -36.81 -2.79 -16.04
N GLU A 274 -36.34 -2.97 -17.27
CA GLU A 274 -35.12 -3.73 -17.58
C GLU A 274 -33.83 -3.16 -16.91
N PRO A 275 -33.58 -1.84 -16.90
CA PRO A 275 -32.47 -1.28 -16.12
C PRO A 275 -32.61 -1.51 -14.61
N ILE A 276 -33.83 -1.45 -14.07
CA ILE A 276 -34.09 -1.61 -12.63
C ILE A 276 -33.89 -3.06 -12.21
N THR A 277 -34.35 -4.02 -13.02
CA THR A 277 -34.13 -5.45 -12.76
C THR A 277 -32.66 -5.82 -12.86
N LYS A 278 -31.93 -5.23 -13.81
CA LYS A 278 -30.47 -5.41 -13.90
C LYS A 278 -29.76 -4.85 -12.66
N LEU A 279 -30.12 -3.65 -12.23
CA LEU A 279 -29.53 -3.04 -11.04
C LEU A 279 -29.83 -3.85 -9.77
N GLY A 280 -31.06 -4.37 -9.63
CA GLY A 280 -31.41 -5.26 -8.52
C GLY A 280 -30.61 -6.56 -8.51
N TRP A 281 -30.32 -7.12 -9.68
CA TRP A 281 -29.45 -8.30 -9.81
C TRP A 281 -28.00 -8.02 -9.42
N GLU A 282 -27.42 -6.92 -9.90
CA GLU A 282 -26.06 -6.53 -9.52
C GLU A 282 -25.95 -6.22 -8.03
N LEU A 283 -26.96 -5.57 -7.45
CA LEU A 283 -27.03 -5.30 -6.02
C LEU A 283 -27.06 -6.58 -5.19
N ARG A 284 -27.87 -7.56 -5.59
CA ARG A 284 -27.93 -8.87 -4.93
C ARG A 284 -26.60 -9.60 -5.04
N LYS A 285 -26.00 -9.63 -6.23
CA LYS A 285 -24.70 -10.26 -6.44
C LYS A 285 -23.61 -9.62 -5.58
N ALA A 286 -23.59 -8.29 -5.46
CA ALA A 286 -22.67 -7.59 -4.57
C ALA A 286 -22.92 -7.96 -3.10
N ALA A 287 -24.18 -8.06 -2.68
CA ALA A 287 -24.53 -8.47 -1.32
C ALA A 287 -24.17 -9.93 -1.02
N GLU A 288 -24.25 -10.83 -1.99
CA GLU A 288 -23.79 -12.23 -1.88
C GLU A 288 -22.26 -12.34 -1.72
N GLU A 289 -21.48 -11.48 -2.37
CA GLU A 289 -20.04 -11.43 -2.12
C GLU A 289 -19.73 -10.84 -0.74
N LEU A 290 -20.49 -9.84 -0.32
CA LEU A 290 -20.37 -9.20 0.98
C LEU A 290 -20.67 -10.15 2.15
N ILE A 291 -21.68 -11.02 2.03
CA ILE A 291 -22.06 -11.90 3.13
C ILE A 291 -20.98 -12.94 3.49
N ARG A 292 -20.03 -13.20 2.58
CA ARG A 292 -18.86 -14.04 2.87
C ARG A 292 -17.98 -13.46 3.98
N LEU A 293 -18.00 -12.14 4.17
CA LEU A 293 -17.29 -11.46 5.26
C LEU A 293 -18.02 -11.60 6.60
N TRP A 294 -19.31 -11.97 6.59
CA TRP A 294 -20.15 -12.15 7.77
C TRP A 294 -20.92 -13.49 7.74
N PRO A 295 -20.22 -14.63 7.94
CA PRO A 295 -20.82 -15.96 7.78
C PRO A 295 -21.93 -16.30 8.79
N THR A 296 -22.10 -15.47 9.83
CA THR A 296 -23.11 -15.65 10.88
C THR A 296 -24.47 -15.06 10.50
N GLU A 297 -24.57 -14.28 9.42
CA GLU A 297 -25.81 -13.64 9.00
C GLU A 297 -26.40 -14.28 7.75
N THR A 298 -27.71 -14.14 7.59
CA THR A 298 -28.45 -14.63 6.43
C THR A 298 -28.90 -13.48 5.53
N LEU A 299 -28.79 -13.67 4.21
CA LEU A 299 -29.13 -12.64 3.24
C LEU A 299 -30.65 -12.47 3.16
N PRO A 300 -31.19 -11.24 3.32
CA PRO A 300 -32.62 -11.00 3.15
C PRO A 300 -33.08 -11.31 1.72
N GLN A 301 -34.20 -12.02 1.59
CA GLN A 301 -34.76 -12.37 0.28
C GLN A 301 -35.51 -11.22 -0.40
N ASP A 302 -35.97 -10.22 0.37
CA ASP A 302 -36.70 -9.07 -0.15
C ASP A 302 -35.78 -7.90 -0.50
N LEU A 303 -36.01 -7.26 -1.66
CA LEU A 303 -35.19 -6.13 -2.12
C LEU A 303 -35.19 -4.95 -1.13
N ALA A 304 -36.33 -4.65 -0.50
CA ALA A 304 -36.42 -3.57 0.48
C ALA A 304 -35.60 -3.85 1.75
N ASN A 305 -35.60 -5.11 2.21
CA ASN A 305 -34.81 -5.54 3.37
C ASN A 305 -33.32 -5.64 3.00
N LEU A 306 -33.01 -6.01 1.76
CA LEU A 306 -31.64 -6.01 1.24
C LEU A 306 -31.03 -4.61 1.20
N ILE A 307 -31.81 -3.60 0.78
CA ILE A 307 -31.34 -2.20 0.76
C ILE A 307 -31.06 -1.73 2.20
N LYS A 308 -31.98 -1.95 3.15
CA LYS A 308 -31.77 -1.61 4.56
C LYS A 308 -30.56 -2.33 5.16
N TRP A 309 -30.36 -3.60 4.80
CA TRP A 309 -29.20 -4.37 5.22
C TRP A 309 -27.90 -3.75 4.67
N LEU A 310 -27.87 -3.37 3.40
CA LEU A 310 -26.74 -2.69 2.78
C LEU A 310 -26.48 -1.28 3.33
N GLU A 311 -27.51 -0.55 3.75
CA GLU A 311 -27.37 0.75 4.42
C GLU A 311 -26.60 0.63 5.74
N THR A 312 -26.73 -0.50 6.45
CA THR A 312 -25.96 -0.79 7.68
C THR A 312 -24.57 -1.39 7.43
N ALA A 313 -24.25 -1.73 6.18
CA ALA A 313 -22.98 -2.37 5.83
C ALA A 313 -21.74 -1.48 6.12
N PRO A 314 -21.74 -0.15 5.87
CA PRO A 314 -20.59 0.71 6.16
C PRO A 314 -20.19 0.73 7.63
N ASP A 315 -21.16 0.82 8.54
CA ASP A 315 -20.90 0.82 9.99
C ASP A 315 -20.29 -0.52 10.41
N ARG A 316 -20.85 -1.62 9.90
CA ARG A 316 -20.33 -2.98 10.15
C ARG A 316 -18.95 -3.20 9.54
N PHE A 317 -18.66 -2.58 8.41
CA PHE A 317 -17.33 -2.56 7.81
C PHE A 317 -16.33 -1.83 8.70
N HIS A 318 -16.76 -0.77 9.37
CA HIS A 318 -15.93 -0.05 10.33
C HIS A 318 -15.60 -0.95 11.54
N ASP A 319 -16.63 -1.54 12.17
CA ASP A 319 -16.46 -2.48 13.29
C ASP A 319 -15.56 -3.67 12.92
N TRP A 320 -15.71 -4.15 11.67
CA TRP A 320 -14.89 -5.23 11.13
C TRP A 320 -13.45 -4.80 10.90
N LYS A 321 -13.20 -3.60 10.37
CA LYS A 321 -11.84 -3.05 10.23
C LYS A 321 -11.16 -2.91 11.58
N GLU A 322 -11.85 -2.38 12.58
CA GLU A 322 -11.30 -2.28 13.94
C GLU A 322 -10.98 -3.66 14.53
N SER A 323 -11.89 -4.62 14.36
CA SER A 323 -11.68 -6.00 14.80
C SER A 323 -10.51 -6.68 14.08
N ALA A 324 -10.37 -6.45 12.77
CA ALA A 324 -9.30 -7.01 11.94
C ALA A 324 -7.94 -6.39 12.28
N VAL A 325 -7.88 -5.07 12.50
CA VAL A 325 -6.67 -4.38 12.97
C VAL A 325 -6.25 -4.93 14.32
N ARG A 326 -7.20 -5.13 15.25
CA ARG A 326 -6.90 -5.73 16.56
C ARG A 326 -6.39 -7.15 16.45
N ALA A 327 -7.03 -8.01 15.66
CA ALA A 327 -6.57 -9.38 15.43
C ALA A 327 -5.20 -9.43 14.72
N GLY A 328 -4.95 -8.52 13.78
CA GLY A 328 -3.65 -8.37 13.12
C GLY A 328 -2.57 -7.90 14.09
N ALA A 329 -2.88 -6.96 14.97
CA ALA A 329 -1.99 -6.50 16.04
C ALA A 329 -1.68 -7.63 17.03
N ASP A 330 -2.68 -8.42 17.41
CA ASP A 330 -2.49 -9.59 18.28
C ASP A 330 -1.57 -10.65 17.63
N MET A 331 -1.73 -10.89 16.32
CA MET A 331 -0.86 -11.80 15.57
C MET A 331 0.56 -11.25 15.46
N ALA A 332 0.72 -9.97 15.15
CA ALA A 332 2.03 -9.31 15.08
C ALA A 332 2.73 -9.32 16.45
N LEU A 333 2.00 -9.06 17.53
CA LEU A 333 2.51 -9.18 18.90
C LEU A 333 2.91 -10.62 19.20
N SER A 334 2.09 -11.63 18.86
CA SER A 334 2.47 -13.04 19.06
C SER A 334 3.74 -13.41 18.30
N PHE A 335 3.92 -12.88 17.08
CA PHE A 335 5.12 -13.08 16.29
C PHE A 335 6.33 -12.40 16.93
N MET A 336 6.22 -11.13 17.35
CA MET A 336 7.29 -10.42 18.05
C MET A 336 7.66 -11.11 19.37
N LEU A 337 6.69 -11.59 20.13
CA LEU A 337 6.92 -12.29 21.39
C LEU A 337 7.62 -13.64 21.19
N SER A 338 7.41 -14.32 20.06
CA SER A 338 8.17 -15.54 19.74
C SER A 338 9.64 -15.29 19.39
N TRP A 339 10.07 -14.03 19.24
CA TRP A 339 11.47 -13.65 19.01
C TRP A 339 12.20 -13.24 20.29
N TYR A 340 11.48 -13.03 21.39
CA TYR A 340 12.04 -12.64 22.69
C TYR A 340 11.71 -13.68 23.76
N ASP A 341 12.59 -14.69 23.92
CA ASP A 341 12.46 -15.77 24.90
C ASP A 341 12.34 -15.29 26.37
N GLU A 342 12.69 -14.03 26.65
CA GLU A 342 12.67 -13.45 28.00
C GLU A 342 11.34 -12.76 28.36
N VAL A 343 10.41 -12.58 27.40
CA VAL A 343 9.10 -11.98 27.68
C VAL A 343 8.11 -13.09 28.05
N SER A 344 7.77 -13.17 29.35
CA SER A 344 6.83 -14.18 29.84
C SER A 344 5.43 -13.99 29.26
N LEU A 345 5.02 -14.95 28.42
CA LEU A 345 3.67 -15.02 27.82
C LEU A 345 2.59 -15.04 28.90
N ASP A 346 2.84 -15.67 30.04
CA ASP A 346 1.91 -15.77 31.17
C ASP A 346 1.51 -14.39 31.73
N GLN A 347 2.42 -13.41 31.77
CA GLN A 347 2.09 -12.06 32.28
C GLN A 347 1.22 -11.28 31.31
N LEU A 348 1.39 -11.49 30.00
CA LEU A 348 0.55 -10.90 28.97
C LEU A 348 -0.80 -11.62 28.85
N GLU A 349 -0.83 -12.94 29.01
CA GLU A 349 -2.06 -13.73 29.10
C GLU A 349 -2.87 -13.36 30.35
N CYS A 350 -2.24 -13.15 31.51
CA CYS A 350 -2.92 -12.63 32.70
C CYS A 350 -3.51 -11.23 32.46
N ARG A 351 -2.77 -10.31 31.83
CA ARG A 351 -3.30 -8.98 31.48
C ARG A 351 -4.39 -9.02 30.39
N ARG A 352 -4.39 -10.05 29.54
CA ARG A 352 -5.45 -10.31 28.56
C ARG A 352 -6.68 -10.95 29.18
N ALA A 353 -6.53 -11.83 30.17
CA ALA A 353 -7.65 -12.50 30.84
C ALA A 353 -8.63 -11.48 31.43
N ASP A 354 -8.12 -10.40 32.03
CA ASP A 354 -8.92 -9.28 32.55
C ASP A 354 -9.75 -8.56 31.45
N VAL A 355 -9.31 -8.60 30.20
CA VAL A 355 -10.00 -7.98 29.05
C VAL A 355 -10.91 -8.99 28.32
N GLU A 356 -10.52 -10.26 28.26
CA GLU A 356 -11.26 -11.34 27.61
C GLU A 356 -12.48 -11.82 28.40
N GLU A 357 -12.49 -11.70 29.73
CA GLU A 357 -13.64 -12.06 30.57
C GLU A 357 -14.90 -11.23 30.23
N ASN A 358 -14.71 -10.09 29.55
CA ASN A 358 -15.76 -9.19 29.09
C ASN A 358 -16.27 -9.49 27.65
N LEU A 359 -15.76 -10.53 26.97
CA LEU A 359 -16.11 -10.85 25.58
C LEU A 359 -16.71 -12.26 25.45
N PRO A 360 -17.92 -12.43 24.89
CA PRO A 360 -18.54 -13.74 24.78
C PRO A 360 -17.78 -14.66 23.81
N ALA A 361 -17.64 -15.94 24.18
CA ALA A 361 -16.79 -16.93 23.49
C ALA A 361 -17.15 -17.14 22.00
N GLU A 362 -18.41 -16.95 21.61
CA GLU A 362 -18.89 -17.02 20.22
C GLU A 362 -18.21 -16.00 19.29
N ASN A 363 -17.74 -14.88 19.85
CA ASN A 363 -17.05 -13.85 19.07
C ASN A 363 -15.59 -14.21 18.76
N LYS A 364 -14.95 -15.11 19.53
CA LYS A 364 -13.53 -15.45 19.34
C LYS A 364 -13.31 -16.28 18.08
N THR A 365 -14.09 -17.36 17.92
CA THR A 365 -14.02 -18.24 16.75
C THR A 365 -14.46 -17.54 15.47
N ALA A 366 -15.51 -16.72 15.55
CA ALA A 366 -15.97 -15.90 14.43
C ALA A 366 -14.93 -14.84 14.00
N ARG A 367 -14.26 -14.19 14.95
CA ARG A 367 -13.17 -13.23 14.67
C ARG A 367 -11.96 -13.90 14.03
N LEU A 368 -11.55 -15.07 14.52
CA LEU A 368 -10.44 -15.82 13.96
C LEU A 368 -10.75 -16.30 12.54
N ALA A 369 -11.95 -16.83 12.30
CA ALA A 369 -12.39 -17.20 10.95
C ALA A 369 -12.39 -16.01 9.99
N ARG A 370 -12.82 -14.82 10.44
CA ARG A 370 -12.77 -13.57 9.66
C ARG A 370 -11.32 -13.13 9.37
N ALA A 371 -10.43 -13.20 10.36
CA ALA A 371 -9.02 -12.85 10.17
C ALA A 371 -8.32 -13.77 9.17
N CYS A 372 -8.60 -15.08 9.22
CA CYS A 372 -8.11 -16.03 8.22
C CYS A 372 -8.64 -15.70 6.81
N ALA A 373 -9.92 -15.38 6.67
CA ALA A 373 -10.48 -14.98 5.37
C ALA A 373 -9.80 -13.71 4.81
N ILE A 374 -9.48 -12.72 5.65
CA ILE A 374 -8.73 -11.52 5.22
C ILE A 374 -7.33 -11.88 4.75
N ALA A 375 -6.64 -12.76 5.47
CA ALA A 375 -5.29 -13.20 5.11
C ALA A 375 -5.26 -13.91 3.75
N ASP A 376 -6.37 -14.45 3.27
CA ASP A 376 -6.50 -15.06 1.94
C ASP A 376 -6.76 -14.01 0.83
N PHE A 377 -7.33 -12.85 1.17
CA PHE A 377 -7.60 -11.75 0.21
C PHE A 377 -6.49 -10.69 0.14
N VAL A 378 -5.70 -10.55 1.20
CA VAL A 378 -4.55 -9.64 1.21
C VAL A 378 -3.39 -10.34 0.52
N ASP A 379 -2.94 -9.80 -0.61
CA ASP A 379 -1.69 -10.24 -1.22
C ASP A 379 -0.54 -9.87 -0.27
N LYS A 380 -0.07 -10.88 0.48
CA LYS A 380 0.98 -10.75 1.51
C LYS A 380 2.30 -10.23 0.95
N ARG A 381 2.42 -10.11 -0.38
CA ARG A 381 3.58 -9.58 -1.09
C ARG A 381 3.54 -8.06 -1.26
N ILE A 382 2.38 -7.43 -1.03
CA ILE A 382 2.19 -5.99 -1.22
C ILE A 382 2.18 -5.32 0.16
N PHE A 383 3.23 -4.57 0.45
CA PHE A 383 3.27 -3.69 1.62
C PHE A 383 2.49 -2.40 1.31
N ILE A 384 1.53 -2.05 2.17
CA ILE A 384 0.81 -0.77 2.09
C ILE A 384 1.49 0.18 3.08
N GLU A 385 2.18 1.21 2.56
CA GLU A 385 2.77 2.25 3.41
C GLU A 385 1.69 3.00 4.22
N ASN A 386 2.06 3.47 5.42
CA ASN A 386 1.15 4.12 6.36
C ASN A 386 0.45 5.31 5.66
N PRO A 387 -0.89 5.30 5.50
CA PRO A 387 -1.60 6.35 4.78
C PRO A 387 -1.62 7.70 5.51
N ASN A 388 -1.15 7.73 6.76
CA ASN A 388 -0.98 8.95 7.55
C ASN A 388 0.40 8.89 8.24
N PRO A 389 1.49 9.24 7.55
CA PRO A 389 2.77 9.43 8.23
C PRO A 389 2.59 10.53 9.29
N PRO A 390 3.20 10.39 10.48
CA PRO A 390 3.19 11.47 11.45
C PRO A 390 3.72 12.73 10.75
N SER A 391 2.92 13.79 10.75
CA SER A 391 3.41 15.11 10.38
C SER A 391 4.53 15.48 11.34
N ASP A 392 5.67 15.93 10.82
CA ASP A 392 6.87 16.33 11.57
C ASP A 392 6.65 17.54 12.52
N ASP A 393 5.42 17.79 12.96
CA ASP A 393 5.00 18.91 13.83
C ASP A 393 4.74 18.46 15.28
N GLU A 394 5.02 17.21 15.66
CA GLU A 394 4.98 16.82 17.08
C GLU A 394 6.25 17.32 17.78
N GLU A 395 6.19 18.59 18.21
CA GLU A 395 7.16 19.21 19.11
C GLU A 395 7.40 18.31 20.33
N GLU A 396 8.67 17.98 20.49
CA GLU A 396 9.29 17.26 21.59
C GLU A 396 8.97 17.99 22.92
N PHE A 397 7.89 17.59 23.60
CA PHE A 397 7.64 17.96 24.98
C PHE A 397 8.63 17.19 25.87
N GLU A 398 9.82 17.79 26.07
CA GLU A 398 10.72 17.41 27.14
C GLU A 398 10.08 17.81 28.48
N ASP A 399 9.32 16.88 29.08
CA ASP A 399 8.89 17.02 30.47
C ASP A 399 10.13 16.81 31.37
N GLU A 400 10.64 17.90 31.92
CA GLU A 400 11.57 17.95 33.05
C GLU A 400 11.02 17.14 34.22
N ILE A 401 11.50 15.91 34.38
CA ILE A 401 11.31 15.15 35.62
C ILE A 401 12.27 15.75 36.66
N GLU A 402 11.74 16.67 37.47
CA GLU A 402 12.35 17.15 38.70
C GLU A 402 12.77 15.94 39.57
N THR A 403 14.07 15.87 39.81
CA THR A 403 14.68 14.90 40.72
C THR A 403 14.44 15.37 42.16
N GLU A 404 13.38 14.87 42.79
CA GLU A 404 13.20 15.00 44.23
C GLU A 404 14.35 14.31 44.98
N SER A 405 15.11 15.11 45.71
CA SER A 405 16.15 14.67 46.63
C SER A 405 15.56 13.89 47.81
N PRO A 406 16.23 12.83 48.30
CA PRO A 406 15.78 12.10 49.48
C PRO A 406 16.06 12.91 50.76
N PRO A 407 15.11 13.02 51.71
CA PRO A 407 15.40 13.65 52.98
C PRO A 407 16.24 12.73 53.87
N ALA A 408 17.24 13.37 54.48
CA ALA A 408 18.23 12.79 55.35
C ALA A 408 17.66 12.17 56.63
N ALA A 409 18.47 11.26 57.16
CA ALA A 409 18.36 10.54 58.41
C ALA A 409 17.99 11.40 59.63
N ASP A 410 17.28 10.76 60.57
CA ASP A 410 17.37 11.07 61.99
C ASP A 410 17.78 9.82 62.79
N PRO A 411 18.56 9.97 63.89
CA PRO A 411 19.21 8.87 64.59
C PRO A 411 18.48 8.44 65.88
N ALA A 412 18.89 7.27 66.37
CA ALA A 412 18.84 6.79 67.75
C ALA A 412 17.59 6.01 68.23
N GLY A 413 17.83 4.72 68.48
CA GLY A 413 17.10 3.89 69.45
C GLY A 413 18.02 2.74 69.92
N PRO A 414 18.28 2.57 71.22
CA PRO A 414 19.27 1.62 71.76
C PRO A 414 18.72 0.18 71.81
N PRO A 415 19.59 -0.85 71.91
CA PRO A 415 19.16 -2.25 71.91
C PRO A 415 18.64 -2.67 73.29
N PRO A 416 17.62 -3.53 73.38
CA PRO A 416 17.33 -4.27 74.60
C PRO A 416 18.20 -5.53 74.69
N ALA A 417 18.72 -5.74 75.89
CA ALA A 417 19.47 -6.90 76.32
C ALA A 417 18.59 -8.14 76.52
N ASP A 418 19.22 -9.30 76.38
CA ASP A 418 19.01 -10.60 77.03
C ASP A 418 17.59 -11.19 77.16
N ALA A 419 17.38 -12.30 76.44
CA ALA A 419 16.83 -13.56 76.96
C ALA A 419 17.21 -14.74 76.04
#